data_AF-A0A6I5KXR2-F1
#
_entry.id   AF-A0A6I5KXR2-F1
#
_cell.length_a   1.000
_cell.length_b   1.000
_cell.length_c   1.000
_cell.angle_alpha   90.00
_cell.angle_beta   90.00
_cell.angle_gamma   90.00
#
_symmetry.space_group_name_H-M   'P 1'
#
loop_
_entity.id
_entity.type
_entity.pdbx_description
1 polymer ?
#
loop_
_entity_poly.entity_id
_entity_poly.type
_entity_poly.pdbx_seq_one_letter_code
_entity_poly.pdbx_strand_id
1 'polypeptide(L)'
;MVTLGKIGDLHKELQIWSSYLQFIDDEMLFIQRLLNSYVFEPRTPNLFERLEDFKREFALSKKEKNRLKKAILDHEKHLGGLVECTTDDCDAHYYQKHQAFKDAMTAYIESYLNLKNKVYSYAGSILKRKKPQD
;
A
#
# COMPACT_ATOMS: atom_id res chain seq x y z
N MET A 1 -22.78 -22.45 -9.26
CA MET A 1 -22.17 -22.04 -10.54
C MET A 1 -21.89 -20.55 -10.56
N VAL A 2 -20.62 -20.17 -10.43
CA VAL A 2 -20.13 -18.83 -10.71
C VAL A 2 -20.27 -18.49 -12.20
N THR A 3 -20.78 -17.29 -12.49
CA THR A 3 -20.90 -16.80 -13.88
C THR A 3 -19.62 -16.12 -14.32
N LEU A 4 -19.30 -16.18 -15.61
CA LEU A 4 -18.11 -15.54 -16.20
C LEU A 4 -18.01 -14.04 -15.85
N GLY A 5 -19.16 -13.36 -15.70
CA GLY A 5 -19.23 -11.97 -15.24
C GLY A 5 -18.66 -11.76 -13.83
N LYS A 6 -18.96 -12.64 -12.88
CA LYS A 6 -18.44 -12.55 -11.51
C LYS A 6 -16.93 -12.77 -11.44
N ILE A 7 -16.38 -13.66 -12.27
CA ILE A 7 -14.93 -13.86 -12.39
C ILE A 7 -14.27 -12.60 -12.95
N GLY A 8 -14.89 -11.97 -13.95
CA GLY A 8 -14.45 -10.69 -14.49
C GLY A 8 -14.40 -9.57 -13.45
N ASP A 9 -15.41 -9.49 -12.59
CA ASP A 9 -15.46 -8.49 -11.50
C ASP A 9 -14.34 -8.70 -10.48
N LEU A 10 -14.10 -9.95 -10.06
CA LEU A 10 -13.01 -10.30 -9.15
C LEU A 10 -11.64 -9.98 -9.76
N HIS A 11 -11.44 -10.31 -11.04
CA HIS A 11 -10.19 -10.01 -11.74
C HIS A 11 -9.95 -8.51 -11.83
N LYS A 12 -11.00 -7.74 -12.17
CA LYS A 12 -10.94 -6.28 -12.23
C LYS A 12 -10.58 -5.67 -10.87
N GLU A 13 -11.12 -6.21 -9.78
CA GLU A 13 -10.79 -5.74 -8.43
C GLU A 13 -9.31 -5.97 -8.10
N LEU A 14 -8.77 -7.15 -8.43
CA LEU A 14 -7.34 -7.46 -8.27
C LEU A 14 -6.45 -6.49 -9.08
N GLN A 15 -6.83 -6.18 -10.31
CA GLN A 15 -6.11 -5.24 -11.17
C GLN A 15 -6.13 -3.80 -10.61
N ILE A 16 -7.26 -3.38 -10.06
CA ILE A 16 -7.39 -2.08 -9.38
C ILE A 16 -6.44 -2.04 -8.17
N TRP A 17 -6.44 -3.07 -7.32
CA TRP A 17 -5.54 -3.14 -6.16
C TRP A 17 -4.07 -3.18 -6.57
N SER A 18 -3.72 -3.91 -7.62
CA SER A 18 -2.36 -3.95 -8.17
C SER A 18 -1.89 -2.55 -8.57
N SER A 19 -2.76 -1.81 -9.27
CA SER A 19 -2.51 -0.43 -9.70
C SER A 19 -2.32 0.51 -8.50
N TYR A 20 -3.14 0.39 -7.46
CA TYR A 20 -2.99 1.16 -6.22
C TYR A 20 -1.67 0.86 -5.50
N LEU A 21 -1.30 -0.43 -5.36
CA LEU A 21 -0.02 -0.79 -4.73
C LEU A 21 1.19 -0.34 -5.55
N GLN A 22 1.05 -0.22 -6.88
CA GLN A 22 2.08 0.36 -7.73
C GLN A 22 2.19 1.88 -7.53
N PHE A 23 1.06 2.58 -7.50
CA PHE A 23 1.05 4.02 -7.19
C PHE A 23 1.70 4.31 -5.83
N ILE A 24 1.39 3.50 -4.82
CA ILE A 24 2.00 3.63 -3.49
C ILE A 24 3.51 3.37 -3.54
N ASP A 25 4.00 2.47 -4.40
CA ASP A 25 5.45 2.25 -4.58
C ASP A 25 6.15 3.53 -5.06
N ASP A 26 5.61 4.17 -6.08
CA ASP A 26 6.17 5.38 -6.67
C ASP A 26 6.12 6.53 -5.65
N GLU A 27 5.03 6.64 -4.90
CA GLU A 27 4.89 7.64 -3.85
C GLU A 27 5.85 7.40 -2.68
N MET A 28 6.01 6.16 -2.22
CA MET A 28 7.00 5.82 -1.20
C MET A 28 8.42 6.19 -1.63
N LEU A 29 8.78 5.95 -2.90
CA LEU A 29 10.08 6.36 -3.45
C LEU A 29 10.25 7.87 -3.42
N PHE A 30 9.22 8.63 -3.80
CA PHE A 30 9.25 10.09 -3.72
C PHE A 30 9.45 10.57 -2.28
N ILE A 31 8.67 10.04 -1.33
CA ILE A 31 8.76 10.43 0.09
C ILE A 31 10.12 10.08 0.68
N GLN A 32 10.67 8.91 0.35
CA GLN A 32 12.01 8.52 0.80
C GLN A 32 13.07 9.50 0.28
N ARG A 33 12.99 9.92 -0.99
CA ARG A 33 13.90 10.94 -1.56
C ARG A 33 13.72 12.30 -0.88
N LEU A 34 12.47 12.70 -0.63
CA LEU A 34 12.14 13.94 0.08
C LEU A 34 12.81 13.95 1.47
N LEU A 35 12.57 12.92 2.27
CA LEU A 35 13.07 12.80 3.64
C LEU A 35 14.59 12.69 3.74
N ASN A 36 15.26 12.25 2.68
CA ASN A 36 16.73 12.19 2.60
C ASN A 36 17.37 13.46 2.03
N SER A 37 16.58 14.48 1.67
CA SER A 37 17.15 15.74 1.16
C SER A 37 17.72 16.60 2.29
N TYR A 38 18.70 17.45 1.97
CA TYR A 38 19.37 18.37 2.92
C TYR A 38 18.41 19.28 3.69
N VAL A 39 17.20 19.49 3.15
CA VAL A 39 16.14 20.26 3.79
C VAL A 39 15.69 19.61 5.10
N PHE A 40 15.79 18.28 5.21
CA PHE A 40 15.39 17.50 6.37
C PHE A 40 16.57 17.01 7.22
N GLU A 41 17.81 17.37 6.88
CA GLU A 41 18.96 17.12 7.76
C GLU A 41 18.72 17.79 9.13
N PRO A 42 18.53 17.00 10.20
CA PRO A 42 18.14 17.54 11.49
C PRO A 42 19.33 18.27 12.12
N ARG A 43 19.13 19.53 12.50
CA ARG A 43 20.08 20.26 13.37
C ARG A 43 19.74 20.15 14.86
N THR A 44 18.66 19.43 15.20
CA THR A 44 18.18 19.24 16.57
C THR A 44 17.79 17.77 16.80
N PRO A 45 18.06 17.21 18.01
CA PRO A 45 17.82 15.78 18.29
C PRO A 45 16.39 15.29 18.04
N ASN A 46 15.36 16.04 18.45
CA ASN A 46 13.95 15.65 18.28
C ASN A 46 13.55 15.48 16.79
N LEU A 47 14.08 16.34 15.91
CA LEU A 47 13.82 16.23 14.48
C LEU A 47 14.49 14.99 13.85
N PHE A 48 15.61 14.56 14.42
CA PHE A 48 16.29 13.34 14.00
C PHE A 48 15.52 12.09 14.40
N GLU A 49 15.10 11.99 15.67
CA GLU A 49 14.33 10.85 16.15
C GLU A 49 13.06 10.63 15.32
N ARG A 50 12.32 11.71 15.07
CA ARG A 50 11.08 11.63 14.27
C ARG A 50 11.33 11.24 12.82
N LEU A 51 12.44 11.67 12.22
CA LEU A 51 12.83 11.28 10.88
C LEU A 51 13.17 9.79 10.79
N GLU A 52 13.92 9.27 11.76
CA GLU A 52 14.26 7.85 11.84
C GLU A 52 13.03 6.97 12.12
N ASP A 53 12.08 7.44 12.92
CA ASP A 53 10.79 6.79 13.13
C ASP A 53 10.01 6.64 11.82
N PHE A 54 9.92 7.71 11.02
CA PHE A 54 9.28 7.63 9.71
C PHE A 54 9.98 6.67 8.76
N LYS A 55 11.32 6.66 8.72
CA LYS A 55 12.07 5.68 7.90
C LYS A 55 11.74 4.24 8.30
N ARG A 56 11.64 3.96 9.61
CA ARG A 56 11.25 2.65 10.13
C ARG A 56 9.81 2.29 9.76
N GLU A 57 8.85 3.20 9.94
CA GLU A 57 7.45 3.00 9.56
C GLU A 57 7.30 2.73 8.05
N PHE A 58 8.04 3.46 7.20
CA PHE A 58 8.07 3.20 5.76
C PHE A 58 8.63 1.82 5.41
N ALA A 59 9.69 1.37 6.09
CA ALA A 59 10.26 0.05 5.86
C ALA A 59 9.24 -1.07 6.19
N LEU A 60 8.50 -0.92 7.30
CA LEU A 60 7.43 -1.83 7.68
C LEU A 60 6.28 -1.81 6.67
N SER A 61 5.81 -0.62 6.30
CA SER A 61 4.75 -0.46 5.30
C SER A 61 5.16 -1.04 3.94
N LYS A 62 6.42 -0.88 3.52
CA LYS A 62 6.95 -1.45 2.28
C LYS A 62 6.96 -2.98 2.30
N LYS A 63 7.34 -3.58 3.44
CA LYS A 63 7.28 -5.04 3.63
C LYS A 63 5.85 -5.56 3.47
N GLU A 64 4.90 -4.88 4.11
CA GLU A 64 3.48 -5.27 4.05
C GLU A 64 2.90 -5.11 2.64
N LYS A 65 3.17 -3.98 1.98
CA LYS A 65 2.83 -3.77 0.57
C LYS A 65 3.31 -4.89 -0.35
N ASN A 66 4.56 -5.33 -0.16
CA ASN A 66 5.17 -6.38 -0.97
C ASN A 66 4.54 -7.74 -0.68
N ARG A 67 4.10 -7.99 0.56
CA ARG A 67 3.30 -9.17 0.92
C ARG A 67 1.97 -9.15 0.17
N LEU A 68 1.27 -8.01 0.16
CA LEU A 68 -0.01 -7.85 -0.54
C LEU A 68 0.15 -7.98 -2.05
N LYS A 69 1.19 -7.40 -2.67
CA LYS A 69 1.49 -7.59 -4.10
C LYS A 69 1.64 -9.08 -4.47
N LYS A 70 2.35 -9.86 -3.64
CA LYS A 70 2.46 -11.31 -3.86
C LYS A 70 1.10 -12.01 -3.71
N ALA A 71 0.31 -11.63 -2.72
CA ALA A 71 -1.02 -12.17 -2.53
C ALA A 71 -1.96 -11.89 -3.72
N ILE A 72 -1.86 -10.73 -4.37
CA ILE A 72 -2.59 -10.44 -5.63
C ILE A 72 -2.24 -11.47 -6.70
N LEU A 73 -0.93 -11.67 -6.96
CA LEU A 73 -0.47 -12.64 -7.97
C LEU A 73 -0.95 -14.06 -7.67
N ASP A 74 -0.98 -14.43 -6.40
CA ASP A 74 -1.51 -15.73 -6.01
C ASP A 74 -3.03 -15.81 -6.21
N HIS A 75 -3.78 -14.77 -5.86
CA HIS A 75 -5.22 -14.69 -6.15
C HIS A 75 -5.53 -14.78 -7.65
N GLU A 76 -4.76 -14.10 -8.50
CA GLU A 76 -4.92 -14.16 -9.96
C GLU A 76 -4.71 -15.58 -10.51
N LYS A 77 -3.68 -16.29 -10.03
CA LYS A 77 -3.45 -17.70 -10.43
C LYS A 77 -4.63 -18.59 -10.04
N HIS A 78 -5.15 -18.43 -8.82
CA HIS A 78 -6.29 -19.22 -8.35
C HIS A 78 -7.57 -18.87 -9.12
N LEU A 79 -7.76 -17.60 -9.49
CA LEU A 79 -8.90 -17.15 -10.27
C LEU A 79 -8.90 -17.77 -11.68
N GLY A 80 -7.72 -17.94 -12.29
CA GLY A 80 -7.56 -18.68 -13.55
C GLY A 80 -7.99 -20.14 -13.42
N GLY A 81 -7.63 -20.80 -12.31
CA GLY A 81 -8.04 -22.18 -12.03
C GLY A 81 -9.52 -22.37 -11.69
N LEU A 82 -10.21 -21.33 -11.21
CA LEU A 82 -11.65 -21.38 -10.95
C LEU A 82 -12.49 -21.52 -12.22
N VAL A 83 -11.99 -21.05 -13.37
CA VAL A 83 -12.65 -21.24 -14.67
C VAL A 83 -12.75 -22.72 -15.03
N GLU A 84 -11.82 -23.54 -14.53
CA GLU A 84 -11.71 -24.97 -14.79
C GLU A 84 -12.43 -25.82 -13.72
N CYS A 85 -12.89 -25.21 -12.62
CA CYS A 85 -13.51 -25.91 -11.49
C CYS A 85 -15.03 -25.99 -11.64
N THR A 86 -15.58 -27.21 -11.52
CA THR A 86 -17.02 -27.49 -11.73
C THR A 86 -17.83 -27.65 -10.45
N THR A 87 -17.24 -27.43 -9.27
CA THR A 87 -17.87 -27.69 -7.96
C THR A 87 -18.16 -26.41 -7.19
N ASP A 88 -19.35 -26.33 -6.59
CA ASP A 88 -19.84 -25.14 -5.86
C ASP A 88 -19.05 -24.83 -4.57
N ASP A 89 -18.38 -25.83 -3.98
CA ASP A 89 -17.57 -25.65 -2.75
C ASP A 89 -16.26 -24.87 -3.01
N CYS A 90 -15.64 -25.05 -4.18
CA CYS A 90 -14.45 -24.30 -4.60
C CYS A 90 -14.76 -22.80 -4.72
N ASP A 91 -15.95 -22.46 -5.22
CA ASP A 91 -16.41 -21.09 -5.38
C ASP A 91 -16.52 -20.41 -4.00
N ALA A 92 -17.19 -21.03 -3.03
CA ALA A 92 -17.43 -20.46 -1.71
C ALA A 92 -16.14 -20.17 -0.93
N HIS A 93 -15.19 -21.11 -0.93
CA HIS A 93 -13.90 -20.94 -0.24
C HIS A 93 -13.07 -19.81 -0.86
N TYR A 94 -13.06 -19.70 -2.20
CA TYR A 94 -12.37 -18.60 -2.86
C TYR A 94 -12.97 -17.24 -2.48
N TYR A 95 -14.29 -17.09 -2.49
CA TYR A 95 -14.95 -15.83 -2.12
C TYR A 95 -14.62 -15.40 -0.69
N GLN A 96 -14.60 -16.33 0.26
CA GLN A 96 -14.21 -16.02 1.64
C GLN A 96 -12.76 -15.51 1.71
N LYS A 97 -11.84 -16.19 1.01
CA LYS A 97 -10.44 -15.76 0.95
C LYS A 97 -10.28 -14.40 0.28
N HIS A 98 -11.02 -14.15 -0.80
CA HIS A 98 -11.01 -12.88 -1.52
C HIS A 98 -11.56 -11.74 -0.66
N GLN A 99 -12.62 -11.99 0.12
CA GLN A 99 -13.17 -11.01 1.06
C GLN A 99 -12.18 -10.69 2.18
N ALA A 100 -11.54 -11.69 2.79
CA ALA A 100 -10.50 -11.45 3.78
C ALA A 100 -9.31 -10.66 3.20
N PHE A 101 -8.97 -10.92 1.93
CA PHE A 101 -7.93 -10.18 1.22
C PHE A 101 -8.34 -8.71 0.96
N LYS A 102 -9.60 -8.46 0.60
CA LYS A 102 -10.17 -7.12 0.47
C LYS A 102 -10.08 -6.31 1.78
N ASP A 103 -10.38 -6.94 2.90
CA ASP A 103 -10.28 -6.30 4.21
C ASP A 103 -8.83 -5.94 4.55
N ALA A 104 -7.89 -6.85 4.25
CA ALA A 104 -6.45 -6.59 4.41
C ALA A 104 -5.95 -5.46 3.50
N MET A 105 -6.41 -5.41 2.25
CA MET A 105 -6.09 -4.33 1.31
C MET A 105 -6.60 -2.98 1.80
N THR A 106 -7.85 -2.93 2.28
CA THR A 106 -8.46 -1.71 2.83
C THR A 106 -7.68 -1.22 4.04
N ALA A 107 -7.41 -2.10 5.01
CA ALA A 107 -6.66 -1.77 6.21
C ALA A 107 -5.23 -1.26 5.90
N TYR A 108 -4.56 -1.87 4.92
CA TYR A 108 -3.25 -1.41 4.48
C TYR A 108 -3.30 -0.01 3.85
N ILE A 109 -4.27 0.25 2.96
CA ILE A 109 -4.42 1.55 2.31
C ILE A 109 -4.69 2.63 3.36
N GLU A 110 -5.58 2.39 4.31
CA GLU A 110 -5.87 3.34 5.40
C GLU A 110 -4.63 3.60 6.26
N SER A 111 -3.91 2.55 6.66
CA SER A 111 -2.66 2.67 7.42
C SER A 111 -1.61 3.47 6.67
N TYR A 112 -1.45 3.23 5.36
CA TYR A 112 -0.51 3.94 4.52
C TYR A 112 -0.89 5.43 4.38
N LEU A 113 -2.17 5.74 4.16
CA LEU A 113 -2.66 7.12 4.09
C LEU A 113 -2.42 7.88 5.41
N ASN A 114 -2.60 7.22 6.55
CA ASN A 114 -2.27 7.80 7.84
C ASN A 114 -0.77 8.10 7.98
N LEU A 115 0.11 7.15 7.62
CA LEU A 115 1.55 7.35 7.61
C LEU A 115 1.94 8.55 6.71
N LYS A 116 1.41 8.59 5.48
CA LYS A 116 1.60 9.68 4.53
C LYS A 116 1.20 11.03 5.12
N ASN A 117 0.02 11.12 5.74
CA ASN A 117 -0.47 12.36 6.35
C ASN A 117 0.46 12.86 7.48
N LYS A 118 0.95 11.95 8.33
CA LYS A 118 1.93 12.29 9.38
C LYS A 118 3.22 12.83 8.78
N VAL A 119 3.72 12.19 7.72
CA VAL A 119 4.96 12.59 7.04
C VAL A 119 4.81 13.93 6.36
N TYR A 120 3.70 14.18 5.66
CA TYR A 120 3.45 15.47 5.01
C TYR A 120 3.25 16.60 6.03
N SER A 121 2.59 16.32 7.15
CA SER A 121 2.48 17.29 8.24
C SER A 121 3.85 17.65 8.83
N TYR A 122 4.69 16.64 9.06
CA TYR A 122 6.07 16.85 9.48
C TYR A 122 6.85 17.65 8.43
N ALA A 123 6.81 17.22 7.17
CA ALA A 123 7.57 17.85 6.09
C ALA A 123 7.16 19.31 5.90
N GLY A 124 5.86 19.59 5.90
CA GLY A 124 5.32 20.95 5.82
C GLY A 124 5.76 21.84 7.00
N SER A 125 5.87 21.28 8.20
CA SER A 125 6.36 22.04 9.37
C SER A 125 7.82 22.48 9.23
N ILE A 126 8.67 21.65 8.59
CA ILE A 126 10.08 21.97 8.33
C ILE A 126 10.20 22.98 7.19
N LEU A 127 9.47 22.77 6.10
CA LEU A 127 9.48 23.66 4.93
C LEU A 127 9.02 25.08 5.28
N LYS A 128 8.00 25.22 6.15
CA LYS A 128 7.54 26.54 6.64
C LYS A 128 8.61 27.28 7.45
N ARG A 129 9.45 26.56 8.21
CA ARG A 129 10.52 27.17 9.02
C ARG A 129 11.70 27.66 8.18
N LYS A 130 11.90 27.11 6.98
CA LYS A 130 13.01 27.44 6.08
C LYS A 130 12.66 28.47 5.00
N LYS A 131 11.54 29.20 5.13
CA LYS A 131 11.21 30.29 4.20
C LYS A 131 12.38 31.31 4.20
N PRO A 132 13.03 31.58 3.05
CA PRO A 132 14.06 32.62 3.00
C PRO A 132 13.43 33.94 3.45
N GLN A 133 14.14 34.68 4.31
CA GLN A 133 13.90 36.11 4.41
C GLN A 133 14.48 36.72 3.13
N ASP A 134 13.63 37.31 2.31
CA ASP A 134 14.06 38.20 1.23
C ASP A 134 14.78 39.43 1.83
#